data_AF-A0A528MRX6-F1
#
_entry.id   AF-A0A528MRX6-F1
#
_cell.length_a   1.000
_cell.length_b   1.000
_cell.length_c   1.000
_cell.angle_alpha   90.00
_cell.angle_beta   90.00
_cell.angle_gamma   90.00
#
_symmetry.space_group_name_H-M   'P 1'
#
loop_
_entity.id
_entity.type
_entity.pdbx_description
1 polymer ?
#
loop_
_entity_poly.entity_id
_entity_poly.type
_entity_poly.pdbx_seq_one_letter_code
_entity_poly.pdbx_strand_id
1 'polypeptide(L)'
;MKMVPTTDDRRSREGDLIAVVREFVHELQPQRANAIDISPSSRIERDLGIDSLGRTELILRIERAFRVRLPTQIVGEADTIGDLINALEHAGARPGSVRTVQPTIALPPVPAATEAGTLVEVLDWHVTQHPDRLHLTVLQDDTTALGAMTYAELAESARAVAAGLIRRNVEPGDRVALMLPTSLDFFSAFFGILYAGAVPVPIYPPMRLSQIEDHLRRQAGILSNAGARILVTMQEGMGPAALLRGQVES
;
A
#
# COMPACT_ATOMS: atom_id res chain seq x y z
N MET A 1 -29.51 18.43 -9.50
CA MET A 1 -28.75 19.69 -9.57
C MET A 1 -27.59 19.59 -8.59
N LYS A 2 -26.35 19.34 -9.04
CA LYS A 2 -25.18 19.43 -8.16
C LYS A 2 -24.88 20.92 -7.98
N MET A 3 -25.05 21.44 -6.76
CA MET A 3 -24.62 22.80 -6.44
C MET A 3 -23.10 22.84 -6.54
N VAL A 4 -22.59 23.75 -7.37
CA VAL A 4 -21.17 24.09 -7.40
C VAL A 4 -20.86 24.80 -6.07
N PRO A 5 -19.86 24.37 -5.29
CA PRO A 5 -19.51 25.05 -4.05
C PRO A 5 -19.11 26.50 -4.38
N THR A 6 -19.71 27.45 -3.67
CA THR A 6 -19.40 28.88 -3.80
C THR A 6 -17.97 29.17 -3.33
N THR A 7 -17.33 30.19 -3.89
CA THR A 7 -15.95 30.62 -3.56
C THR A 7 -15.73 30.87 -2.05
N ASP A 8 -16.80 31.16 -1.33
CA ASP A 8 -16.83 31.39 0.13
C ASP A 8 -16.72 30.06 0.93
N ASP A 9 -17.36 28.98 0.45
CA ASP A 9 -17.26 27.63 1.04
C ASP A 9 -15.83 27.06 0.87
N ARG A 10 -15.19 27.34 -0.27
CA ARG A 10 -13.78 26.95 -0.51
C ARG A 10 -12.82 27.62 0.48
N ARG A 11 -12.94 28.95 0.66
CA ARG A 11 -12.05 29.68 1.58
C ARG A 11 -12.24 29.26 3.04
N SER A 12 -13.47 28.95 3.45
CA SER A 12 -13.76 28.42 4.78
C SER A 12 -13.10 27.06 4.99
N ARG A 13 -13.29 26.11 4.06
CA ARG A 13 -12.71 24.76 4.14
C ARG A 13 -11.19 24.77 4.11
N GLU A 14 -10.59 25.66 3.32
CA GLU A 14 -9.14 25.88 3.30
C GLU A 14 -8.63 26.32 4.67
N GLY A 15 -9.29 27.30 5.30
CA GLY A 15 -8.95 27.77 6.64
C GLY A 15 -9.07 26.66 7.69
N ASP A 16 -10.16 25.91 7.67
CA ASP A 16 -10.40 24.80 8.60
C ASP A 16 -9.36 23.68 8.43
N LEU A 17 -8.95 23.37 7.20
CA LEU A 17 -7.96 22.34 6.94
C LEU A 17 -6.59 22.78 7.44
N ILE A 18 -6.20 24.01 7.15
CA ILE A 18 -4.95 24.59 7.64
C ILE A 18 -4.92 24.59 9.16
N ALA A 19 -6.05 24.81 9.84
CA ALA A 19 -6.14 24.72 11.29
C ALA A 19 -5.88 23.29 11.81
N VAL A 20 -6.50 22.27 11.21
CA VAL A 20 -6.27 20.85 11.55
C VAL A 20 -4.81 20.45 11.34
N VAL A 21 -4.22 20.86 10.22
CA VAL A 21 -2.80 20.59 9.91
C VAL A 21 -1.89 21.29 10.92
N ARG A 22 -2.19 22.55 11.28
CA ARG A 22 -1.41 23.33 12.25
C ARG A 22 -1.43 22.69 13.64
N GLU A 23 -2.59 22.24 14.10
CA GLU A 23 -2.75 21.55 15.38
C GLU A 23 -1.91 20.26 15.38
N PHE A 24 -2.00 19.47 14.31
CA PHE A 24 -1.22 18.24 14.19
C PHE A 24 0.29 18.48 14.17
N VAL A 25 0.76 19.48 13.42
CA VAL A 25 2.19 19.86 13.38
C VAL A 25 2.65 20.39 14.75
N HIS A 26 1.80 21.09 15.49
CA HIS A 26 2.11 21.56 16.85
C HIS A 26 2.28 20.40 17.84
N GLU A 27 1.43 19.37 17.75
CA GLU A 27 1.58 18.17 18.57
C GLU A 27 2.85 17.38 18.25
N LEU A 28 3.17 17.21 16.96
CA LEU A 28 4.37 16.49 16.54
C LEU A 28 5.66 17.25 16.86
N GLN A 29 5.66 18.57 16.70
CA GLN A 29 6.86 19.40 16.81
C GLN A 29 6.55 20.75 17.51
N PRO A 30 6.36 20.76 18.84
CA PRO A 30 5.96 21.95 19.59
C PRO A 30 6.90 23.15 19.43
N GLN A 31 8.19 22.88 19.20
CA GLN A 31 9.23 23.92 19.05
C GLN A 31 9.32 24.52 17.64
N ARG A 32 8.86 23.82 16.59
CA ARG A 32 8.92 24.30 15.19
C ARG A 32 7.59 24.81 14.66
N ALA A 33 6.47 24.37 15.23
CA ALA A 33 5.15 24.65 14.69
C ALA A 33 4.78 26.13 14.61
N ASN A 34 5.31 26.98 15.50
CA ASN A 34 5.06 28.43 15.46
C ASN A 34 5.89 29.15 14.38
N ALA A 35 6.91 28.51 13.83
CA ALA A 35 7.79 29.06 12.80
C ALA A 35 7.44 28.56 11.38
N ILE A 36 6.55 27.56 11.27
CA ILE A 36 6.15 26.98 9.98
C ILE A 36 4.94 27.76 9.45
N ASP A 37 5.13 28.39 8.29
CA ASP A 37 4.02 28.97 7.53
C ASP A 37 3.34 27.86 6.70
N ILE A 38 2.07 27.61 7.01
CA ILE A 38 1.29 26.54 6.39
C ILE A 38 0.37 27.19 5.36
N SER A 39 0.61 26.84 4.11
CA SER A 39 -0.11 27.35 2.94
C SER A 39 -0.53 26.20 2.03
N PRO A 40 -1.41 26.44 1.04
CA PRO A 40 -1.80 25.43 0.07
C PRO A 40 -0.60 24.84 -0.72
N SER A 41 0.50 25.56 -0.87
CA SER A 41 1.70 25.04 -1.55
C SER A 41 2.66 24.28 -0.64
N SER A 42 2.44 24.27 0.69
CA SER A 42 3.31 23.57 1.64
C SER A 42 3.26 22.06 1.41
N ARG A 43 4.44 21.44 1.28
CA ARG A 43 4.61 20.00 1.08
C ARG A 43 4.56 19.23 2.39
N ILE A 44 3.76 18.17 2.44
CA ILE A 44 3.44 17.41 3.66
C ILE A 44 4.71 16.81 4.28
N GLU A 45 5.52 16.10 3.49
CA GLU A 45 6.73 15.46 4.00
C GLU A 45 7.90 16.45 4.12
N ARG A 46 8.14 17.25 3.08
CA ARG A 46 9.34 18.09 2.99
C ARG A 46 9.28 19.34 3.88
N ASP A 47 8.15 20.03 3.89
CA ASP A 47 8.04 21.34 4.54
C ASP A 47 7.45 21.20 5.94
N LEU A 48 6.52 20.26 6.14
CA LEU A 48 5.85 20.03 7.43
C LEU A 48 6.48 18.88 8.25
N GLY A 49 7.38 18.08 7.66
CA GLY A 49 8.07 16.99 8.37
C GLY A 49 7.15 15.85 8.79
N ILE A 50 6.01 15.68 8.12
CA ILE A 50 5.03 14.62 8.42
C ILE A 50 5.42 13.37 7.63
N ASP A 51 5.83 12.32 8.33
CA ASP A 51 6.21 11.03 7.73
C ASP A 51 5.00 10.18 7.30
N SER A 52 5.23 8.97 6.80
CA SER A 52 4.17 8.10 6.29
C SER A 52 3.12 7.71 7.36
N LEU A 53 3.51 7.58 8.63
CA LEU A 53 2.58 7.24 9.72
C LEU A 53 1.82 8.49 10.18
N GLY A 54 2.51 9.61 10.35
CA GLY A 54 1.91 10.90 10.68
C GLY A 54 0.93 11.34 9.59
N ARG A 55 1.19 11.00 8.33
CA ARG A 55 0.27 11.23 7.23
C ARG A 55 -1.03 10.45 7.40
N THR A 56 -0.97 9.17 7.77
CA THR A 56 -2.19 8.37 8.04
C THR A 56 -3.02 8.99 9.16
N GLU A 57 -2.38 9.42 10.25
CA GLU A 57 -3.06 10.08 11.36
C GLU A 57 -3.66 11.44 10.94
N LEU A 58 -2.91 12.27 10.20
CA LEU A 58 -3.40 13.53 9.67
C LEU A 58 -4.67 13.33 8.83
N ILE A 59 -4.67 12.31 7.97
CA ILE A 59 -5.81 11.99 7.12
C ILE A 59 -7.02 11.57 7.95
N LEU A 60 -6.83 10.72 8.96
CA LEU A 60 -7.92 10.34 9.88
C LEU A 60 -8.51 11.55 10.60
N ARG A 61 -7.68 12.52 10.99
CA ARG A 61 -8.14 13.77 11.61
C ARG A 61 -8.93 14.64 10.64
N ILE A 62 -8.46 14.76 9.39
CA ILE A 62 -9.17 15.49 8.33
C ILE A 62 -10.54 14.84 8.07
N GLU A 63 -10.59 13.52 7.90
CA GLU A 63 -11.85 12.79 7.71
C GLU A 63 -12.84 13.03 8.85
N ARG A 64 -12.35 13.03 10.11
CA ARG A 64 -13.18 13.33 11.30
C ARG A 64 -13.66 14.78 11.32
N ALA A 65 -12.78 15.74 11.05
CA ALA A 65 -13.09 17.17 11.10
C ALA A 65 -14.12 17.56 10.03
N PHE A 66 -13.94 17.05 8.80
CA PHE A 66 -14.78 17.39 7.66
C PHE A 66 -15.96 16.42 7.46
N ARG A 67 -16.05 15.35 8.26
CA ARG A 67 -17.08 14.30 8.15
C ARG A 67 -17.18 13.73 6.74
N VAL A 68 -16.03 13.49 6.12
CA VAL A 68 -15.90 12.89 4.79
C VAL A 68 -15.01 11.66 4.85
N ARG A 69 -15.05 10.85 3.79
CA ARG A 69 -14.05 9.82 3.52
C ARG A 69 -13.23 10.25 2.31
N LEU A 70 -11.92 10.36 2.47
CA LEU A 70 -11.00 10.68 1.39
C LEU A 70 -10.68 9.37 0.66
N PRO A 71 -10.79 9.31 -0.68
CA PRO A 71 -10.38 8.14 -1.44
C PRO A 71 -8.91 7.78 -1.17
N THR A 72 -8.63 6.50 -0.95
CA THR A 72 -7.29 5.99 -0.64
C THR A 72 -6.26 6.35 -1.70
N GLN A 73 -6.66 6.48 -2.96
CA GLN A 73 -5.78 7.00 -4.03
C GLN A 73 -5.31 8.43 -3.74
N ILE A 74 -6.21 9.33 -3.33
CA ILE A 74 -5.86 10.74 -3.08
C ILE A 74 -5.00 10.87 -1.80
N VAL A 75 -5.27 10.04 -0.79
CA VAL A 75 -4.44 9.92 0.41
C VAL A 75 -3.01 9.52 0.06
N GLY A 76 -2.82 8.65 -0.91
CA GLY A 76 -1.50 8.23 -1.41
C GLY A 76 -0.82 9.22 -2.34
N GLU A 77 -1.59 10.10 -3.01
CA GLU A 77 -1.14 11.00 -4.09
C GLU A 77 -1.03 12.49 -3.73
N ALA A 78 -1.52 12.93 -2.57
CA ALA A 78 -1.43 14.33 -2.14
C ALA A 78 0.02 14.73 -1.75
N ASP A 79 0.67 15.68 -2.42
CA ASP A 79 2.03 16.15 -2.07
C ASP A 79 1.96 17.40 -1.19
N THR A 80 0.93 18.21 -1.42
CA THR A 80 0.71 19.52 -0.81
C THR A 80 -0.59 19.58 -0.03
N ILE A 81 -0.72 20.59 0.83
CA ILE A 81 -2.00 20.92 1.48
C ILE A 81 -3.07 21.25 0.44
N GLY A 82 -2.69 21.89 -0.66
CA GLY A 82 -3.57 22.18 -1.79
C GLY A 82 -4.17 20.92 -2.43
N ASP A 83 -3.41 19.83 -2.52
CA ASP A 83 -3.92 18.55 -3.00
C ASP A 83 -4.99 17.98 -2.07
N LEU A 84 -4.82 18.13 -0.75
CA LEU A 84 -5.82 17.74 0.24
C LEU A 84 -7.07 18.64 0.19
N ILE A 85 -6.91 19.95 -0.04
CA ILE A 85 -8.05 20.87 -0.26
C ILE A 85 -8.84 20.43 -1.48
N ASN A 86 -8.17 20.21 -2.60
CA ASN A 86 -8.80 19.75 -3.83
C ASN A 86 -9.47 18.38 -3.62
N ALA A 87 -8.87 17.48 -2.83
CA ALA A 87 -9.47 16.20 -2.45
C ALA A 87 -10.79 16.39 -1.71
N LEU A 88 -10.84 17.30 -0.73
CA LEU A 88 -12.04 17.60 0.06
C LEU A 88 -13.17 18.19 -0.78
N GLU A 89 -12.85 18.93 -1.85
CA GLU A 89 -13.86 19.47 -2.77
C GLU A 89 -14.47 18.40 -3.66
N HIS A 90 -13.66 17.43 -4.09
CA HIS A 90 -14.11 16.32 -4.93
C HIS A 90 -14.70 15.16 -4.13
N ALA A 91 -14.35 15.05 -2.84
CA ALA A 91 -14.99 14.19 -1.87
C ALA A 91 -16.39 14.75 -1.57
N GLY A 92 -17.36 14.45 -2.45
CA GLY A 92 -18.75 14.83 -2.22
C GLY A 92 -19.18 14.42 -0.82
N ALA A 93 -19.93 15.30 -0.13
CA ALA A 93 -20.46 15.07 1.21
C ALA A 93 -21.33 13.81 1.24
N ARG A 94 -20.69 12.65 1.37
CA ARG A 94 -21.33 11.42 1.77
C ARG A 94 -21.26 11.46 3.29
N PRO A 95 -22.40 11.62 4.00
CA PRO A 95 -22.44 11.38 5.43
C PRO A 95 -22.21 9.88 5.64
N GLY A 96 -20.95 9.46 5.57
CA GLY A 96 -20.54 8.12 5.91
C GLY A 96 -20.47 8.08 7.42
N SER A 97 -21.43 7.43 8.06
CA SER A 97 -21.16 6.94 9.41
C SER A 97 -19.85 6.16 9.34
N VAL A 98 -19.03 6.28 10.37
CA VAL A 98 -17.96 5.33 10.63
C VAL A 98 -18.66 3.97 10.76
N ARG A 99 -18.88 3.27 9.65
CA ARG A 99 -19.25 1.85 9.67
C ARG A 99 -17.97 1.19 10.14
N THR A 100 -17.94 0.88 11.43
CA THR A 100 -17.10 -0.17 11.95
C THR A 100 -17.23 -1.33 10.98
N VAL A 101 -16.13 -1.65 10.30
CA VAL A 101 -16.07 -2.81 9.41
C VAL A 101 -16.38 -3.99 10.32
N GLN A 102 -17.59 -4.53 10.23
CA GLN A 102 -17.81 -5.86 10.77
C GLN A 102 -16.91 -6.75 9.92
N PRO A 103 -15.93 -7.46 10.53
CA PRO A 103 -15.13 -8.39 9.76
C PRO A 103 -16.12 -9.33 9.07
N THR A 104 -15.93 -9.50 7.77
CA THR A 104 -16.43 -10.64 7.01
C THR A 104 -16.41 -11.87 7.91
N ILE A 105 -17.59 -12.50 8.08
CA ILE A 105 -17.89 -13.70 8.87
C ILE A 105 -16.63 -14.28 9.55
N ALA A 106 -16.48 -14.04 10.86
CA ALA A 106 -15.38 -14.60 11.62
C ALA A 106 -15.36 -16.13 11.40
N LEU A 107 -14.38 -16.61 10.65
CA LEU A 107 -14.24 -18.02 10.35
C LEU A 107 -13.97 -18.76 11.67
N PRO A 108 -14.51 -19.97 11.85
CA PRO A 108 -14.31 -20.72 13.09
C PRO A 108 -12.81 -20.93 13.33
N PRO A 109 -12.31 -20.85 14.58
CA PRO A 109 -10.90 -21.02 14.86
C PRO A 109 -10.42 -22.41 14.43
N VAL A 110 -9.18 -22.49 13.97
CA VAL A 110 -8.50 -23.75 13.60
C VAL A 110 -7.20 -23.87 14.38
N PRO A 111 -6.69 -25.09 14.62
CA PRO A 111 -5.39 -25.28 15.24
C PRO A 111 -4.28 -24.56 14.45
N ALA A 112 -3.24 -24.14 15.15
CA ALA A 112 -2.04 -23.58 14.52
C ALA A 112 -1.09 -24.71 14.09
N ALA A 113 -0.37 -24.50 12.98
CA ALA A 113 0.67 -25.41 12.50
C ALA A 113 1.97 -25.29 13.34
N THR A 114 1.90 -25.65 14.62
CA THR A 114 3.00 -25.43 15.59
C THR A 114 4.27 -26.23 15.32
N GLU A 115 4.18 -27.29 14.50
CA GLU A 115 5.32 -28.14 14.13
C GLU A 115 6.03 -27.67 12.84
N ALA A 116 5.46 -26.71 12.12
CA ALA A 116 6.06 -26.19 10.89
C ALA A 116 7.29 -25.32 11.18
N GLY A 117 8.41 -25.63 10.53
CA GLY A 117 9.66 -24.87 10.61
C GLY A 117 9.77 -23.75 9.56
N THR A 118 8.92 -23.75 8.54
CA THR A 118 8.93 -22.76 7.45
C THR A 118 7.52 -22.26 7.11
N LEU A 119 7.43 -21.08 6.47
CA LEU A 119 6.14 -20.54 6.04
C LEU A 119 5.43 -21.43 5.00
N VAL A 120 6.19 -22.09 4.13
CA VAL A 120 5.63 -23.03 3.15
C VAL A 120 5.09 -24.29 3.81
N GLU A 121 5.74 -24.78 4.88
CA GLU A 121 5.20 -25.88 5.70
C GLU A 121 3.91 -25.48 6.42
N VAL A 122 3.80 -24.24 6.91
CA VAL A 122 2.54 -23.73 7.48
C VAL A 122 1.42 -23.75 6.43
N LEU A 123 1.72 -23.30 5.20
CA LEU A 123 0.75 -23.33 4.10
C LEU A 123 0.37 -24.76 3.72
N ASP A 124 1.36 -25.65 3.55
CA ASP A 124 1.12 -27.07 3.21
C ASP A 124 0.30 -27.79 4.29
N TRP A 125 0.55 -27.49 5.57
CA TRP A 125 -0.26 -27.99 6.68
C TRP A 125 -1.72 -27.55 6.55
N HIS A 126 -1.96 -26.26 6.29
CA HIS A 126 -3.31 -25.73 6.10
C HIS A 126 -4.00 -26.26 4.84
N VAL A 127 -3.26 -26.49 3.75
CA VAL A 127 -3.80 -27.14 2.54
C VAL A 127 -4.26 -28.57 2.85
N THR A 128 -3.52 -29.29 3.69
CA THR A 128 -3.86 -30.66 4.07
C THR A 128 -5.08 -30.73 4.99
N GLN A 129 -5.16 -29.83 5.97
CA GLN A 129 -6.22 -29.86 6.99
C GLN A 129 -7.48 -29.08 6.60
N HIS A 130 -7.32 -28.00 5.85
CA HIS A 130 -8.34 -26.98 5.59
C HIS A 130 -8.26 -26.41 4.16
N PRO A 131 -8.27 -27.24 3.10
CA PRO A 131 -8.02 -26.79 1.72
C PRO A 131 -9.00 -25.70 1.25
N ASP A 132 -10.29 -25.90 1.50
CA ASP A 132 -11.37 -25.01 1.05
C ASP A 132 -11.60 -23.80 1.98
N ARG A 133 -10.81 -23.68 3.05
CA ARG A 133 -10.95 -22.57 3.98
C ARG A 133 -10.41 -21.30 3.34
N LEU A 134 -11.25 -20.27 3.35
CA LEU A 134 -10.86 -18.94 2.90
C LEU A 134 -9.66 -18.41 3.71
N HIS A 135 -8.63 -17.99 3.01
CA HIS A 135 -7.39 -17.50 3.60
C HIS A 135 -7.19 -16.00 3.35
N LEU A 136 -7.42 -15.55 2.11
CA LEU A 136 -7.23 -14.16 1.71
C LEU A 136 -8.54 -13.58 1.17
N THR A 137 -8.82 -12.33 1.54
CA THR A 137 -9.83 -11.49 0.91
C THR A 137 -9.19 -10.14 0.62
N VAL A 138 -9.14 -9.76 -0.65
CA VAL A 138 -8.68 -8.44 -1.08
C VAL A 138 -9.87 -7.50 -1.11
N LEU A 139 -9.76 -6.38 -0.40
CA LEU A 139 -10.80 -5.38 -0.31
C LEU A 139 -10.36 -4.11 -1.06
N GLN A 140 -11.24 -3.54 -1.88
CA GLN A 140 -11.07 -2.21 -2.45
C GLN A 140 -11.30 -1.13 -1.39
N ASP A 141 -12.31 -1.37 -0.57
CA ASP A 141 -12.70 -0.59 0.60
C ASP A 141 -13.31 -1.54 1.63
N ASP A 142 -13.63 -1.01 2.80
CA ASP A 142 -14.26 -1.72 3.92
C ASP A 142 -15.51 -2.55 3.57
N THR A 143 -16.10 -2.37 2.39
CA THR A 143 -17.35 -3.00 1.97
C THR A 143 -17.27 -3.80 0.68
N THR A 144 -16.22 -3.59 -0.14
CA THR A 144 -16.14 -4.13 -1.50
C THR A 144 -14.97 -5.09 -1.62
N ALA A 145 -15.26 -6.39 -1.74
CA ALA A 145 -14.25 -7.40 -2.05
C ALA A 145 -13.90 -7.40 -3.55
N LEU A 146 -12.61 -7.32 -3.86
CA LEU A 146 -12.04 -7.46 -5.20
C LEU A 146 -11.74 -8.91 -5.56
N GLY A 147 -11.48 -9.74 -4.54
CA GLY A 147 -11.14 -11.14 -4.73
C GLY A 147 -10.98 -11.86 -3.42
N ALA A 148 -11.04 -13.18 -3.49
CA ALA A 148 -10.93 -14.09 -2.37
C ALA A 148 -10.12 -15.31 -2.80
N MET A 149 -9.39 -15.93 -1.89
CA MET A 149 -8.56 -17.10 -2.17
C MET A 149 -8.50 -18.04 -0.95
N THR A 150 -8.76 -19.31 -1.19
CA THR A 150 -8.62 -20.41 -0.23
C THR A 150 -7.16 -20.84 -0.07
N TYR A 151 -6.86 -21.66 0.93
CA TYR A 151 -5.52 -22.23 1.09
C TYR A 151 -5.09 -23.07 -0.12
N ALA A 152 -6.00 -23.89 -0.66
CA ALA A 152 -5.71 -24.73 -1.83
C ALA A 152 -5.36 -23.89 -3.07
N GLU A 153 -6.16 -22.86 -3.36
CA GLU A 153 -5.93 -21.95 -4.50
C GLU A 153 -4.63 -21.15 -4.37
N LEU A 154 -4.29 -20.71 -3.16
CA LEU A 154 -3.00 -20.05 -2.91
C LEU A 154 -1.84 -21.00 -3.18
N ALA A 155 -1.89 -22.23 -2.65
CA ALA A 155 -0.82 -23.19 -2.83
C ALA A 155 -0.66 -23.63 -4.30
N GLU A 156 -1.77 -23.83 -5.02
CA GLU A 156 -1.74 -24.15 -6.45
C GLU A 156 -1.09 -23.04 -7.27
N SER A 157 -1.57 -21.80 -7.10
CA SER A 157 -1.03 -20.63 -7.82
C SER A 157 0.44 -20.37 -7.46
N ALA A 158 0.81 -20.50 -6.18
CA ALA A 158 2.18 -20.34 -5.72
C ALA A 158 3.13 -21.40 -6.31
N ARG A 159 2.73 -22.68 -6.34
CA ARG A 159 3.53 -23.74 -6.97
C ARG A 159 3.69 -23.53 -8.47
N ALA A 160 2.67 -23.00 -9.16
CA ALA A 160 2.78 -22.62 -10.57
C ALA A 160 3.81 -21.49 -10.78
N VAL A 161 3.82 -20.48 -9.91
CA VAL A 161 4.85 -19.42 -9.92
C VAL A 161 6.24 -20.02 -9.66
N ALA A 162 6.38 -20.87 -8.64
CA ALA A 162 7.64 -21.52 -8.30
C ALA A 162 8.22 -22.28 -9.50
N ALA A 163 7.39 -23.08 -10.18
CA ALA A 163 7.79 -23.79 -11.40
C ALA A 163 8.22 -22.83 -12.52
N GLY A 164 7.57 -21.67 -12.64
CA GLY A 164 7.95 -20.61 -13.57
C GLY A 164 9.31 -19.98 -13.25
N LEU A 165 9.61 -19.74 -11.97
CA LEU A 165 10.90 -19.22 -11.51
C LEU A 165 12.03 -20.23 -11.74
N ILE A 166 11.80 -21.50 -11.41
CA ILE A 166 12.76 -22.59 -11.64
C ILE A 166 13.08 -22.72 -13.14
N ARG A 167 12.08 -22.64 -14.03
CA ARG A 167 12.31 -22.61 -15.49
C ARG A 167 13.12 -21.41 -15.98
N ARG A 168 13.20 -20.34 -15.17
CA ARG A 168 14.05 -19.16 -15.42
C ARG A 168 15.40 -19.24 -14.70
N ASN A 169 15.78 -20.43 -14.22
CA ASN A 169 17.03 -20.72 -13.52
C ASN A 169 17.17 -19.98 -12.18
N VAL A 170 16.06 -19.71 -11.48
CA VAL A 170 16.12 -19.30 -10.08
C VAL A 170 16.51 -20.51 -9.24
N GLU A 171 17.54 -20.35 -8.42
CA GLU A 171 18.06 -21.39 -7.54
C GLU A 171 17.71 -21.09 -6.07
N PRO A 172 17.72 -22.10 -5.18
CA PRO A 172 17.57 -21.87 -3.76
C PRO A 172 18.56 -20.83 -3.23
N GLY A 173 18.08 -19.85 -2.46
CA GLY A 173 18.87 -18.73 -1.95
C GLY A 173 19.01 -17.53 -2.90
N ASP A 174 18.55 -17.63 -4.16
CA ASP A 174 18.44 -16.46 -5.03
C ASP A 174 17.44 -15.45 -4.45
N ARG A 175 17.69 -14.16 -4.68
CA ARG A 175 16.78 -13.08 -4.26
C ARG A 175 15.89 -12.70 -5.44
N VAL A 176 14.58 -12.76 -5.24
CA VAL A 176 13.58 -12.43 -6.26
C VAL A 176 12.83 -11.19 -5.83
N ALA A 177 13.02 -10.10 -6.60
CA ALA A 177 12.30 -8.87 -6.37
C ALA A 177 10.82 -9.00 -6.74
N LEU A 178 9.95 -8.44 -5.91
CA LEU A 178 8.51 -8.48 -6.10
C LEU A 178 7.95 -7.06 -6.12
N MET A 179 7.58 -6.59 -7.30
CA MET A 179 6.91 -5.30 -7.51
C MET A 179 5.49 -5.53 -8.00
N LEU A 180 4.60 -5.84 -7.06
CA LEU A 180 3.17 -6.00 -7.32
C LEU A 180 2.37 -5.12 -6.35
N PRO A 181 1.19 -4.62 -6.75
CA PRO A 181 0.25 -4.01 -5.81
C PRO A 181 -0.25 -5.05 -4.82
N THR A 182 -0.91 -4.61 -3.75
CA THR A 182 -1.62 -5.52 -2.84
C THR A 182 -2.76 -6.21 -3.59
N SER A 183 -2.52 -7.44 -4.04
CA SER A 183 -3.45 -8.27 -4.80
C SER A 183 -3.26 -9.74 -4.44
N LEU A 184 -4.14 -10.62 -4.92
CA LEU A 184 -3.96 -12.06 -4.77
C LEU A 184 -2.66 -12.55 -5.44
N ASP A 185 -2.32 -11.98 -6.60
CA ASP A 185 -1.08 -12.31 -7.33
C ASP A 185 0.18 -12.02 -6.51
N PHE A 186 0.16 -10.98 -5.65
CA PHE A 186 1.26 -10.70 -4.72
C PHE A 186 1.50 -11.90 -3.80
N PHE A 187 0.44 -12.46 -3.20
CA PHE A 187 0.57 -13.60 -2.29
C PHE A 187 0.98 -14.87 -3.02
N SER A 188 0.39 -15.14 -4.20
CA SER A 188 0.81 -16.25 -5.05
C SER A 188 2.29 -16.16 -5.42
N ALA A 189 2.76 -14.97 -5.80
CA ALA A 189 4.17 -14.76 -6.14
C ALA A 189 5.10 -14.86 -4.93
N PHE A 190 4.72 -14.29 -3.78
CA PHE A 190 5.49 -14.35 -2.55
C PHE A 190 5.71 -15.80 -2.10
N PHE A 191 4.64 -16.60 -1.99
CA PHE A 191 4.77 -18.01 -1.65
C PHE A 191 5.44 -18.81 -2.76
N GLY A 192 5.24 -18.46 -4.03
CA GLY A 192 5.91 -19.12 -5.15
C GLY A 192 7.43 -18.95 -5.12
N ILE A 193 7.93 -17.79 -4.70
CA ILE A 193 9.37 -17.56 -4.47
C ILE A 193 9.87 -18.46 -3.34
N LEU A 194 9.13 -18.54 -2.22
CA LEU A 194 9.49 -19.40 -1.10
C LEU A 194 9.47 -20.90 -1.48
N TYR A 195 8.48 -21.36 -2.23
CA TYR A 195 8.42 -22.74 -2.73
C TYR A 195 9.55 -23.06 -3.72
N ALA A 196 10.09 -22.06 -4.42
CA ALA A 196 11.30 -22.24 -5.24
C ALA A 196 12.59 -22.30 -4.39
N GLY A 197 12.50 -22.15 -3.06
CA GLY A 197 13.64 -22.06 -2.15
C GLY A 197 14.36 -20.72 -2.20
N ALA A 198 13.79 -19.73 -2.89
CA ALA A 198 14.35 -18.40 -3.07
C ALA A 198 13.83 -17.42 -2.01
N VAL A 199 14.44 -16.23 -1.95
CA VAL A 199 14.13 -15.19 -0.97
C VAL A 199 13.33 -14.07 -1.64
N PRO A 200 12.05 -13.84 -1.24
CA PRO A 200 11.27 -12.73 -1.78
C PRO A 200 11.80 -11.39 -1.25
N VAL A 201 11.93 -10.42 -2.15
CA VAL A 201 12.33 -9.03 -1.84
C VAL A 201 11.21 -8.08 -2.28
N PRO A 202 10.20 -7.83 -1.41
CA PRO A 202 9.10 -6.94 -1.74
C PRO A 202 9.56 -5.50 -1.91
N ILE A 203 9.20 -4.89 -3.04
CA ILE A 203 9.38 -3.46 -3.30
C ILE A 203 8.07 -2.87 -3.81
N TYR A 204 7.71 -1.68 -3.34
CA TYR A 204 6.45 -1.07 -3.75
C TYR A 204 6.58 -0.42 -5.12
N PRO A 205 5.57 -0.55 -6.01
CA PRO A 205 5.52 0.24 -7.22
C PRO A 205 5.46 1.75 -6.86
N PRO A 206 6.01 2.63 -7.70
CA PRO A 206 5.93 4.07 -7.46
C PRO A 206 4.47 4.51 -7.41
N MET A 207 4.05 5.11 -6.29
CA MET A 207 2.69 5.60 -6.12
C MET A 207 2.41 6.88 -6.92
N ARG A 208 3.44 7.57 -7.41
CA ARG A 208 3.30 8.87 -8.10
C ARG A 208 4.27 9.05 -9.23
N LEU A 209 3.75 9.51 -10.37
CA LEU A 209 4.54 9.82 -11.56
C LEU A 209 5.60 10.90 -11.29
N SER A 210 5.27 11.93 -10.49
CA SER A 210 6.15 13.06 -10.18
C SER A 210 7.36 12.69 -9.30
N GLN A 211 7.31 11.55 -8.61
CA GLN A 211 8.37 11.06 -7.73
C GLN A 211 9.00 9.75 -8.26
N ILE A 212 8.70 9.37 -9.50
CA ILE A 212 9.19 8.13 -10.10
C ILE A 212 10.71 8.06 -9.99
N GLU A 213 11.45 9.11 -10.36
CA GLU A 213 12.90 9.05 -10.43
C GLU A 213 13.56 8.80 -9.06
N ASP A 214 13.15 9.56 -8.04
CA ASP A 214 13.64 9.41 -6.66
C ASP A 214 13.21 8.06 -6.04
N HIS A 215 11.99 7.61 -6.34
CA HIS A 215 11.51 6.30 -5.90
C HIS A 215 12.32 5.17 -6.54
N LEU A 216 12.49 5.19 -7.86
CA LEU A 216 13.23 4.17 -8.59
C LEU A 216 14.70 4.13 -8.16
N ARG A 217 15.34 5.28 -7.91
CA ARG A 217 16.72 5.33 -7.38
C ARG A 217 16.85 4.62 -6.05
N ARG A 218 15.91 4.85 -5.12
CA ARG A 218 15.88 4.15 -3.82
C ARG A 218 15.66 2.65 -3.98
N GLN A 219 14.71 2.25 -4.84
CA GLN A 219 14.46 0.83 -5.11
C GLN A 219 15.68 0.16 -5.77
N ALA A 220 16.37 0.83 -6.70
CA ALA A 220 17.59 0.30 -7.32
C ALA A 220 18.68 0.02 -6.28
N GLY A 221 18.85 0.92 -5.29
CA GLY A 221 19.77 0.70 -4.16
C GLY A 221 19.40 -0.54 -3.33
N ILE A 222 18.12 -0.74 -3.03
CA ILE A 222 17.62 -1.94 -2.32
C ILE A 222 17.89 -3.20 -3.14
N LEU A 223 17.57 -3.18 -4.44
CA LEU A 223 17.73 -4.32 -5.33
C LEU A 223 19.19 -4.70 -5.54
N SER A 224 20.07 -3.72 -5.68
CA SER A 224 21.51 -3.92 -5.79
C SER A 224 22.08 -4.48 -4.48
N ASN A 225 21.72 -3.91 -3.33
CA ASN A 225 22.16 -4.40 -2.03
C ASN A 225 21.66 -5.83 -1.74
N ALA A 226 20.41 -6.12 -2.09
CA ALA A 226 19.84 -7.45 -1.99
C ALA A 226 20.45 -8.43 -3.01
N GLY A 227 21.11 -7.95 -4.06
CA GLY A 227 21.56 -8.75 -5.20
C GLY A 227 20.41 -9.50 -5.85
N ALA A 228 19.30 -8.81 -6.13
CA ALA A 228 18.12 -9.42 -6.73
C ALA A 228 18.41 -9.88 -8.17
N ARG A 229 18.14 -11.16 -8.44
CA ARG A 229 18.44 -11.80 -9.74
C ARG A 229 17.35 -11.57 -10.77
N ILE A 230 16.10 -11.53 -10.33
CA ILE A 230 14.94 -11.38 -11.20
C ILE A 230 13.87 -10.53 -10.50
N LEU A 231 13.09 -9.80 -11.30
CA LEU A 231 11.96 -9.00 -10.86
C LEU A 231 10.66 -9.59 -11.39
N VAL A 232 9.72 -9.84 -10.48
CA VAL A 232 8.32 -10.18 -10.78
C VAL A 232 7.49 -8.91 -10.67
N THR A 233 6.76 -8.57 -11.74
CA THR A 233 5.90 -7.38 -11.83
C THR A 233 4.72 -7.65 -12.76
N MET A 234 3.68 -6.82 -12.65
CA MET A 234 2.56 -6.75 -13.60
C MET A 234 2.99 -6.05 -14.90
N GLN A 235 2.19 -6.20 -15.95
CA GLN A 235 2.50 -5.71 -17.29
C GLN A 235 2.70 -4.18 -17.33
N GLU A 236 1.88 -3.45 -16.57
CA GLU A 236 1.96 -2.00 -16.41
C GLU A 236 3.24 -1.56 -15.67
N GLY A 237 3.81 -2.43 -14.84
CA GLY A 237 5.08 -2.21 -14.14
C GLY A 237 6.33 -2.47 -14.99
N MET A 238 6.18 -2.94 -16.24
CA MET A 238 7.33 -3.24 -17.12
C MET A 238 8.14 -2.00 -17.50
N GLY A 239 7.50 -0.83 -17.63
CA GLY A 239 8.20 0.44 -17.90
C GLY A 239 9.16 0.82 -16.75
N PRO A 240 8.65 0.98 -15.52
CA PRO A 240 9.48 1.18 -14.32
C PRO A 240 10.54 0.10 -14.12
N ALA A 241 10.21 -1.19 -14.39
CA ALA A 241 11.15 -2.29 -14.31
C ALA A 241 12.33 -2.17 -15.29
N ALA A 242 12.06 -1.69 -16.52
CA ALA A 242 13.12 -1.44 -17.50
C ALA A 242 14.08 -0.33 -17.05
N LEU A 243 13.55 0.73 -16.43
CA LEU A 243 14.36 1.81 -15.85
C LEU A 243 15.21 1.30 -14.68
N LEU A 244 14.65 0.45 -13.81
CA LEU A 244 15.39 -0.16 -12.69
C LEU A 244 16.52 -1.05 -13.17
N ARG A 245 16.29 -1.87 -14.21
CA ARG A 245 17.34 -2.72 -14.78
C ARG A 245 18.54 -1.91 -15.24
N GLY A 246 18.33 -0.71 -15.79
CA GLY A 246 19.43 0.18 -16.20
C GLY A 246 20.21 0.82 -15.04
N GLN A 247 19.68 0.77 -13.80
CA GLN A 247 20.29 1.38 -12.62
C GLN A 247 20.91 0.37 -11.65
N VAL A 248 20.65 -0.93 -11.83
CA VAL A 248 21.24 -2.01 -11.03
C VAL A 248 22.42 -2.58 -11.82
N GLU A 249 23.63 -2.40 -11.32
CA GLU A 249 24.83 -3.02 -11.91
C GLU A 249 24.69 -4.55 -11.88
N SER A 250 24.99 -5.21 -13.01
CA SER A 250 24.87 -6.66 -13.20
C SER A 250 26.03 -7.44 -12.58
#